data_AF-A0A518LHW7-F1
#
_entry.id   AF-A0A518LHW7-F1
#
_cell.length_a   1.000
_cell.length_b   1.000
_cell.length_c   1.000
_cell.angle_alpha   90.00
_cell.angle_beta   90.00
_cell.angle_gamma   90.00
#
_symmetry.space_group_name_H-M   'P 1'
#
loop_
_entity.id
_entity.type
_entity.pdbx_description
1 polymer ?
#
loop_
_entity_poly.entity_id
_entity_poly.type
_entity_poly.pdbx_seq_one_letter_code
_entity_poly.pdbx_strand_id
1 'polypeptide(L)'
;MNTLHPAVVAEMADRKMRLAHLGWHGIRETWRKLSEVQKTELRRLFRHFGWDDPRPSMDEQGNLIRGQGAGLDFLYMHRHMIEMVNGILTSHGAVPLEGWKEPPRVRDPNYPVPTGLGYTQAEFPTKNDEHWACCLCDARRFDDQSYLRGITLDLLGTEIEYGIHAAMHTRFGAFCEIGYRPSSAGGVIIVDPKWDDPAYDSLFDPYSSHVHPWFWKIHGWVDSRITAWEQANGKHAIWQNVWMGPMHHVHAHGAAHGAHLLDALEGQAGILLATDPLSGVFMPRVFPYSRVLVE
;
A
#
# COMPACT_ATOMS: atom_id res chain seq x y z
N MET A 1 11.52 -2.38 -20.81
CA MET A 1 10.72 -2.33 -19.56
C MET A 1 11.69 -2.47 -18.40
N ASN A 2 11.61 -1.61 -17.39
CA ASN A 2 12.46 -1.72 -16.20
C ASN A 2 12.00 -2.94 -15.40
N THR A 3 12.71 -4.05 -15.54
CA THR A 3 12.44 -5.28 -14.79
C THR A 3 13.13 -5.20 -13.44
N LEU A 4 12.45 -5.64 -12.38
CA LEU A 4 13.10 -5.81 -11.07
C LEU A 4 14.19 -6.87 -11.14
N HIS A 5 15.17 -6.77 -10.26
CA HIS A 5 16.20 -7.79 -10.11
C HIS A 5 15.54 -9.13 -9.72
N PRO A 6 15.94 -10.29 -10.31
CA PRO A 6 15.27 -11.57 -10.05
C PRO A 6 15.21 -11.97 -8.57
N ALA A 7 16.24 -11.66 -7.78
CA ALA A 7 16.22 -11.90 -6.33
C ALA A 7 15.13 -11.07 -5.61
N VAL A 8 14.86 -9.85 -6.07
CA VAL A 8 13.77 -9.02 -5.53
C VAL A 8 12.42 -9.64 -5.92
N VAL A 9 12.26 -10.08 -7.17
CA VAL A 9 11.03 -10.75 -7.62
C VAL A 9 10.77 -12.01 -6.79
N ALA A 10 11.79 -12.84 -6.54
CA ALA A 10 11.65 -14.04 -5.73
C ALA A 10 11.17 -13.74 -4.30
N GLU A 11 11.75 -12.74 -3.64
CA GLU A 11 11.36 -12.35 -2.28
C GLU A 11 9.98 -11.68 -2.26
N MET A 12 9.67 -10.82 -3.23
CA MET A 12 8.38 -10.10 -3.27
C MET A 12 7.23 -10.99 -3.73
N ALA A 13 7.51 -12.03 -4.50
CA ALA A 13 6.51 -13.03 -4.87
C ALA A 13 6.32 -14.11 -3.79
N ASP A 14 7.15 -14.15 -2.73
CA ASP A 14 6.98 -15.10 -1.64
C ASP A 14 5.62 -14.91 -0.95
N ARG A 15 4.94 -16.03 -0.72
CA ARG A 15 3.58 -16.04 -0.17
C ARG A 15 3.47 -15.32 1.18
N LYS A 16 4.49 -15.40 2.04
CA LYS A 16 4.48 -14.70 3.34
C LYS A 16 4.53 -13.19 3.13
N MET A 17 5.36 -12.71 2.20
CA MET A 17 5.45 -11.29 1.84
C MET A 17 4.10 -10.80 1.29
N ARG A 18 3.50 -11.55 0.34
CA ARG A 18 2.19 -11.24 -0.22
C ARG A 18 1.08 -11.15 0.82
N LEU A 19 0.96 -12.17 1.68
CA LEU A 19 -0.05 -12.21 2.74
C LEU A 19 0.19 -11.14 3.81
N ALA A 20 1.44 -10.84 4.14
CA ALA A 20 1.76 -9.80 5.10
C ALA A 20 1.37 -8.41 4.59
N HIS A 21 1.66 -8.10 3.33
CA HIS A 21 1.29 -6.81 2.75
C HIS A 21 -0.23 -6.67 2.61
N LEU A 22 -0.91 -7.71 2.12
CA LEU A 22 -2.39 -7.77 2.10
C LEU A 22 -2.97 -7.57 3.51
N GLY A 23 -2.42 -8.30 4.48
CA GLY A 23 -2.83 -8.28 5.87
C GLY A 23 -2.68 -6.92 6.52
N TRP A 24 -1.51 -6.29 6.34
CA TRP A 24 -1.20 -4.97 6.88
C TRP A 24 -2.19 -3.91 6.39
N HIS A 25 -2.48 -3.89 5.08
CA HIS A 25 -3.46 -2.98 4.51
C HIS A 25 -4.88 -3.30 4.97
N GLY A 26 -5.31 -4.55 4.80
CA GLY A 26 -6.68 -4.98 5.05
C GLY A 26 -7.09 -4.80 6.50
N ILE A 27 -6.20 -5.11 7.47
CA ILE A 27 -6.49 -4.94 8.89
C ILE A 27 -6.72 -3.46 9.22
N ARG A 28 -5.82 -2.56 8.80
CA ARG A 28 -5.96 -1.12 9.12
C ARG A 28 -7.26 -0.54 8.58
N GLU A 29 -7.65 -0.95 7.39
CA GLU A 29 -8.88 -0.47 6.75
C GLU A 29 -10.15 -1.07 7.36
N THR A 30 -10.13 -2.33 7.80
CA THR A 30 -11.33 -3.04 8.25
C THR A 30 -11.49 -3.15 9.76
N TRP A 31 -10.46 -2.83 10.56
CA TRP A 31 -10.42 -3.08 11.99
C TRP A 31 -11.68 -2.62 12.75
N ARG A 32 -12.22 -1.44 12.41
CA ARG A 32 -13.44 -0.89 13.03
C ARG A 32 -14.72 -1.66 12.67
N LYS A 33 -14.74 -2.34 11.52
CA LYS A 33 -15.87 -3.14 11.03
C LYS A 33 -15.84 -4.58 11.52
N LEU A 34 -14.68 -5.07 12.00
CA LEU A 34 -14.56 -6.43 12.52
C LEU A 34 -15.41 -6.61 13.78
N SER A 35 -16.06 -7.76 13.88
CA SER A 35 -16.73 -8.20 15.10
C SER A 35 -15.72 -8.43 16.23
N GLU A 36 -16.19 -8.39 17.48
CA GLU A 36 -15.32 -8.67 18.63
C GLU A 36 -14.75 -10.10 18.63
N VAL A 37 -15.47 -11.06 18.03
CA VAL A 37 -14.96 -12.43 17.83
C VAL A 37 -13.75 -12.41 16.90
N GLN A 38 -13.86 -11.76 15.74
CA GLN A 38 -12.76 -11.63 14.78
C GLN A 38 -11.55 -10.87 15.37
N LYS A 39 -11.80 -9.77 16.10
CA LYS A 39 -10.71 -9.04 16.79
C LYS A 39 -10.03 -9.90 17.85
N THR A 40 -10.77 -10.73 18.56
CA THR A 40 -10.22 -11.65 19.57
C THR A 40 -9.32 -12.70 18.93
N GLU A 41 -9.72 -13.25 17.78
CA GLU A 41 -8.91 -14.17 16.98
C GLU A 41 -7.64 -13.50 16.44
N LEU A 42 -7.75 -12.31 15.85
CA LEU A 42 -6.59 -11.54 15.40
C LEU A 42 -5.63 -11.21 16.55
N ARG A 43 -6.13 -10.74 17.69
CA ARG A 43 -5.31 -10.47 18.88
C ARG A 43 -4.60 -11.72 19.40
N ARG A 44 -5.19 -12.91 19.24
CA ARG A 44 -4.52 -14.16 19.59
C ARG A 44 -3.31 -14.41 18.67
N LEU A 45 -3.45 -14.15 17.37
CA LEU A 45 -2.34 -14.22 16.42
C LEU A 45 -1.29 -13.14 16.73
N PHE A 46 -1.72 -11.89 16.92
CA PHE A 46 -0.83 -10.76 17.19
C PHE A 46 0.02 -10.98 18.44
N ARG A 47 -0.57 -11.44 19.55
CA ARG A 47 0.17 -11.75 20.78
C ARG A 47 1.26 -12.82 20.58
N HIS A 48 1.05 -13.77 19.67
CA HIS A 48 2.05 -14.81 19.39
C HIS A 48 3.31 -14.22 18.73
N PHE A 49 3.15 -13.17 17.92
CA PHE A 49 4.25 -12.46 17.26
C PHE A 49 4.65 -11.15 17.95
N GLY A 50 4.05 -10.82 19.09
CA GLY A 50 4.31 -9.57 19.80
C GLY A 50 3.83 -8.32 19.04
N TRP A 51 2.80 -8.44 18.21
CA TRP A 51 2.19 -7.30 17.52
C TRP A 51 1.14 -6.64 18.41
N ASP A 52 1.10 -5.32 18.38
CA ASP A 52 0.02 -4.53 18.96
C ASP A 52 -1.21 -4.52 18.05
N ASP A 53 -2.33 -4.04 18.59
CA ASP A 53 -3.52 -3.72 17.79
C ASP A 53 -3.17 -2.67 16.71
N PRO A 54 -3.77 -2.77 15.51
CA PRO A 54 -3.54 -1.81 14.43
C PRO A 54 -4.09 -0.43 14.80
N ARG A 55 -3.48 0.62 14.24
CA ARG A 55 -4.13 1.93 14.16
C ARG A 55 -5.07 1.93 12.93
N PRO A 56 -6.38 2.05 13.14
CA PRO A 56 -7.34 2.00 12.04
C PRO A 56 -7.21 3.23 11.15
N SER A 57 -7.27 3.02 9.84
CA SER A 57 -7.32 4.11 8.87
C SER A 57 -8.75 4.51 8.51
N MET A 58 -9.74 3.66 8.79
CA MET A 58 -11.16 3.95 8.56
C MET A 58 -11.99 3.80 9.83
N ASP A 59 -13.05 4.60 9.93
CA ASP A 59 -14.09 4.45 10.94
C ASP A 59 -15.12 3.35 10.58
N GLU A 60 -16.10 3.13 11.44
CA GLU A 60 -17.15 2.14 11.26
C GLU A 60 -18.01 2.38 9.99
N GLN A 61 -18.12 3.63 9.54
CA GLN A 61 -18.84 4.02 8.33
C GLN A 61 -17.96 3.98 7.07
N GLY A 62 -16.67 3.71 7.23
CA GLY A 62 -15.70 3.70 6.13
C GLY A 62 -15.18 5.08 5.74
N ASN A 63 -15.33 6.10 6.60
CA ASN A 63 -14.69 7.39 6.41
C ASN A 63 -13.24 7.36 6.92
N LEU A 64 -12.41 8.20 6.31
CA LEU A 64 -11.00 8.31 6.63
C LEU A 64 -10.76 8.89 8.02
N ILE A 65 -10.03 8.15 8.85
CA ILE A 65 -9.50 8.66 10.12
C ILE A 65 -8.22 9.44 9.83
N ARG A 66 -8.20 10.70 10.27
CA ARG A 66 -7.08 11.64 10.05
C ARG A 66 -6.43 12.00 11.38
N GLY A 67 -5.10 12.09 11.41
CA GLY A 67 -4.36 12.61 12.57
C GLY A 67 -4.28 11.66 13.78
N GLN A 68 -4.50 10.35 13.59
CA GLN A 68 -4.47 9.35 14.67
C GLN A 68 -3.38 8.27 14.48
N GLY A 69 -2.32 8.58 13.74
CA GLY A 69 -1.12 7.76 13.58
C GLY A 69 -1.13 6.81 12.38
N ALA A 70 -2.28 6.59 11.74
CA ALA A 70 -2.37 5.69 10.59
C ALA A 70 -1.49 6.14 9.41
N GLY A 71 -1.30 7.45 9.20
CA GLY A 71 -0.40 7.94 8.15
C GLY A 71 1.07 7.73 8.47
N LEU A 72 1.46 7.77 9.76
CA LEU A 72 2.82 7.38 10.18
C LEU A 72 3.10 5.91 9.90
N ASP A 73 2.12 5.02 10.14
CA ASP A 73 2.24 3.60 9.81
C ASP A 73 2.51 3.40 8.32
N PHE A 74 1.71 4.08 7.49
CA PHE A 74 1.85 4.02 6.04
C PHE A 74 3.24 4.47 5.57
N LEU A 75 3.69 5.64 6.01
CA LEU A 75 4.99 6.17 5.59
C LEU A 75 6.14 5.25 6.05
N TYR A 76 6.10 4.81 7.30
CA TYR A 76 7.18 4.01 7.87
C TYR A 76 7.24 2.59 7.29
N MET A 77 6.10 1.91 7.15
CA MET A 77 6.06 0.54 6.62
C MET A 77 6.64 0.48 5.21
N HIS A 78 6.27 1.43 4.34
CA HIS A 78 6.78 1.47 2.97
C HIS A 78 8.25 1.89 2.90
N ARG A 79 8.71 2.79 3.78
CA ARG A 79 10.15 3.07 3.94
C ARG A 79 10.92 1.80 4.29
N HIS A 80 10.40 1.02 5.23
CA HIS A 80 11.01 -0.24 5.64
C HIS A 80 11.07 -1.26 4.49
N MET A 81 10.00 -1.37 3.68
CA MET A 81 10.03 -2.20 2.47
C MET A 81 11.10 -1.76 1.46
N ILE A 82 11.29 -0.44 1.28
CA ILE A 82 12.34 0.09 0.40
C ILE A 82 13.74 -0.26 0.95
N GLU A 83 13.97 -0.08 2.25
CA GLU A 83 15.24 -0.43 2.90
C GLU A 83 15.59 -1.91 2.72
N MET A 84 14.59 -2.77 2.92
CA MET A 84 14.65 -4.22 2.74
C MET A 84 15.01 -4.62 1.30
N VAL A 85 14.31 -4.09 0.30
CA VAL A 85 14.63 -4.36 -1.12
C VAL A 85 15.99 -3.80 -1.51
N ASN A 86 16.36 -2.62 -1.00
CA ASN A 86 17.71 -2.07 -1.21
C ASN A 86 18.80 -2.93 -0.57
N GLY A 87 18.51 -3.59 0.56
CA GLY A 87 19.38 -4.58 1.17
C GLY A 87 19.63 -5.78 0.24
N ILE A 88 18.56 -6.33 -0.37
CA ILE A 88 18.65 -7.40 -1.36
C ILE A 88 19.45 -6.94 -2.59
N LEU A 89 19.16 -5.76 -3.13
CA LEU A 89 19.89 -5.24 -4.29
C LEU A 89 21.37 -5.07 -3.98
N THR A 90 21.70 -4.50 -2.82
CA THR A 90 23.09 -4.29 -2.39
C THR A 90 23.84 -5.61 -2.22
N SER A 91 23.23 -6.64 -1.62
CA SER A 91 23.86 -7.95 -1.44
C SER A 91 24.14 -8.66 -2.77
N HIS A 92 23.40 -8.30 -3.82
CA HIS A 92 23.60 -8.76 -5.20
C HIS A 92 24.43 -7.80 -6.07
N GLY A 93 25.01 -6.74 -5.50
CA GLY A 93 25.82 -5.75 -6.25
C GLY A 93 25.02 -4.89 -7.22
N ALA A 94 23.70 -4.81 -7.05
CA ALA A 94 22.80 -3.98 -7.86
C ALA A 94 22.61 -2.58 -7.24
N VAL A 95 22.16 -1.65 -8.08
CA VAL A 95 21.87 -0.27 -7.66
C VAL A 95 20.57 -0.25 -6.83
N PRO A 96 20.50 0.53 -5.73
CA PRO A 96 19.27 0.75 -4.98
C PRO A 96 18.10 1.23 -5.86
N LEU A 97 16.89 0.97 -5.40
CA LEU A 97 15.66 1.46 -6.02
C LEU A 97 15.68 2.98 -6.12
N GLU A 98 15.28 3.50 -7.28
CA GLU A 98 15.03 4.92 -7.50
C GLU A 98 13.53 5.14 -7.69
N GLY A 99 12.93 5.99 -6.85
CA GLY A 99 11.55 6.43 -6.98
C GLY A 99 11.30 7.35 -8.17
N TRP A 100 10.04 7.70 -8.41
CA TRP A 100 9.74 8.86 -9.24
C TRP A 100 10.16 10.15 -8.52
N LYS A 101 10.75 11.09 -9.26
CA LYS A 101 11.04 12.44 -8.75
C LYS A 101 9.74 13.26 -8.64
N GLU A 102 8.88 13.09 -9.64
CA GLU A 102 7.54 13.64 -9.73
C GLU A 102 6.60 12.56 -10.30
N PRO A 103 5.32 12.51 -9.90
CA PRO A 103 4.37 11.59 -10.51
C PRO A 103 4.25 11.85 -12.02
N PRO A 104 4.09 10.82 -12.87
CA PRO A 104 4.14 11.01 -14.32
C PRO A 104 3.07 11.97 -14.83
N ARG A 105 3.46 12.83 -15.78
CA ARG A 105 2.54 13.75 -16.45
C ARG A 105 1.44 12.99 -17.20
N VAL A 106 0.33 13.67 -17.48
CA VAL A 106 -0.89 13.10 -18.09
C VAL A 106 -0.61 12.14 -19.26
N ARG A 107 0.23 12.54 -20.21
CA ARG A 107 0.61 11.71 -21.37
C ARG A 107 2.10 11.46 -21.42
N ASP A 108 2.67 10.98 -20.32
CA ASP A 108 4.08 10.61 -20.26
C ASP A 108 4.34 9.36 -21.12
N PRO A 109 5.15 9.44 -22.19
CA PRO A 109 5.44 8.30 -23.04
C PRO A 109 6.24 7.20 -22.33
N ASN A 110 6.93 7.53 -21.23
CA ASN A 110 7.68 6.54 -20.45
C ASN A 110 6.78 5.74 -19.50
N TYR A 111 5.60 6.27 -19.19
CA TYR A 111 4.62 5.67 -18.27
C TYR A 111 3.24 5.70 -18.91
N PRO A 112 3.02 4.94 -20.00
CA PRO A 112 1.73 4.92 -20.68
C PRO A 112 0.64 4.36 -19.76
N VAL A 113 -0.55 4.94 -19.83
CA VAL A 113 -1.72 4.47 -19.09
C VAL A 113 -2.25 3.19 -19.74
N PRO A 114 -2.37 2.07 -19.01
CA PRO A 114 -2.93 0.85 -19.57
C PRO A 114 -4.40 1.01 -20.01
N THR A 115 -4.73 0.48 -21.17
CA THR A 115 -6.08 0.49 -21.76
C THR A 115 -6.69 -0.91 -21.80
N GLY A 116 -7.99 -1.01 -22.10
CA GLY A 116 -8.63 -2.31 -22.39
C GLY A 116 -8.99 -3.15 -21.17
N LEU A 117 -9.11 -2.54 -19.99
CA LEU A 117 -9.37 -3.26 -18.74
C LEU A 117 -10.80 -3.79 -18.58
N GLY A 118 -11.72 -3.48 -19.50
CA GLY A 118 -13.13 -3.84 -19.37
C GLY A 118 -13.90 -3.11 -18.25
N TYR A 119 -13.24 -2.20 -17.52
CA TYR A 119 -13.86 -1.38 -16.48
C TYR A 119 -14.36 -0.02 -17.00
N THR A 120 -15.28 0.55 -16.25
CA THR A 120 -15.88 1.87 -16.49
C THR A 120 -15.00 2.99 -15.94
N GLN A 121 -15.18 4.21 -16.47
CA GLN A 121 -14.56 5.41 -15.91
C GLN A 121 -15.00 5.69 -14.46
N ALA A 122 -16.17 5.18 -14.05
CA ALA A 122 -16.63 5.31 -12.67
C ALA A 122 -15.81 4.42 -11.70
N GLU A 123 -15.40 3.23 -12.15
CA GLU A 123 -14.58 2.31 -11.36
C GLU A 123 -13.11 2.77 -11.30
N PHE A 124 -12.58 3.32 -12.41
CA PHE A 124 -11.19 3.79 -12.48
C PHE A 124 -11.12 5.22 -13.05
N PRO A 125 -11.58 6.23 -12.31
CA PRO A 125 -11.55 7.62 -12.75
C PRO A 125 -10.14 8.12 -13.08
N THR A 126 -9.11 7.58 -12.44
CA THR A 126 -7.70 7.95 -12.65
C THR A 126 -7.14 7.50 -14.00
N LYS A 127 -7.86 6.67 -14.76
CA LYS A 127 -7.57 6.40 -16.17
C LYS A 127 -7.92 7.58 -17.08
N ASN A 128 -8.84 8.45 -16.65
CA ASN A 128 -9.18 9.67 -17.37
C ASN A 128 -8.09 10.74 -17.15
N ASP A 129 -7.75 11.45 -18.23
CA ASP A 129 -6.67 12.43 -18.24
C ASP A 129 -7.01 13.67 -17.41
N GLU A 130 -8.26 14.14 -17.46
CA GLU A 130 -8.73 15.29 -16.69
C GLU A 130 -8.72 14.99 -15.19
N HIS A 131 -9.21 13.83 -14.77
CA HIS A 131 -9.18 13.41 -13.38
C HIS A 131 -7.74 13.28 -12.86
N TRP A 132 -6.84 12.69 -13.66
CA TRP A 132 -5.43 12.61 -13.28
C TRP A 132 -4.76 13.98 -13.18
N ALA A 133 -5.11 14.93 -14.05
CA ALA A 133 -4.63 16.30 -13.93
C ALA A 133 -5.03 16.93 -12.58
N CYS A 134 -6.23 16.65 -12.08
CA CYS A 134 -6.65 17.04 -10.73
C CYS A 134 -5.78 16.36 -9.65
N CYS A 135 -5.56 15.05 -9.72
CA CYS A 135 -4.68 14.35 -8.77
C CYS A 135 -3.26 14.94 -8.76
N LEU A 136 -2.70 15.26 -9.94
CA LEU A 136 -1.39 15.91 -10.05
C LEU A 136 -1.39 17.32 -9.43
N CYS A 137 -2.47 18.08 -9.61
CA CYS A 137 -2.62 19.39 -8.99
C CYS A 137 -2.58 19.28 -7.46
N ASP A 138 -3.35 18.34 -6.90
CA ASP A 138 -3.38 18.08 -5.47
C ASP A 138 -2.02 17.59 -4.94
N ALA A 139 -1.31 16.78 -5.71
CA ALA A 139 0.00 16.25 -5.29
C ALA A 139 1.09 17.33 -5.17
N ARG A 140 0.96 18.47 -5.88
CA ARG A 140 1.95 19.56 -5.82
C ARG A 140 2.09 20.18 -4.44
N ARG A 141 1.03 20.16 -3.62
CA ARG A 141 1.10 20.70 -2.25
C ARG A 141 2.08 19.92 -1.37
N PHE A 142 2.38 18.67 -1.71
CA PHE A 142 3.36 17.85 -0.99
C PHE A 142 4.83 18.24 -1.26
N ASP A 143 5.06 19.23 -2.13
CA ASP A 143 6.35 19.91 -2.31
C ASP A 143 6.32 21.37 -1.83
N ASP A 144 5.15 21.89 -1.46
CA ASP A 144 4.99 23.27 -0.98
C ASP A 144 5.43 23.37 0.49
N GLN A 145 6.49 24.15 0.74
CA GLN A 145 7.03 24.27 2.10
C GLN A 145 6.07 24.91 3.10
N SER A 146 5.18 25.80 2.66
CA SER A 146 4.22 26.45 3.56
C SER A 146 3.17 25.44 4.02
N TYR A 147 2.65 24.65 3.10
CA TYR A 147 1.75 23.55 3.39
C TYR A 147 2.42 22.49 4.29
N LEU A 148 3.66 22.06 3.96
CA LEU A 148 4.39 21.06 4.72
C LEU A 148 4.71 21.48 6.16
N ARG A 149 4.92 22.79 6.42
CA ARG A 149 5.07 23.34 7.78
C ARG A 149 3.74 23.37 8.56
N GLY A 150 2.62 23.40 7.86
CA GLY A 150 1.28 23.47 8.45
C GLY A 150 0.67 22.12 8.81
N ILE A 151 1.34 21.02 8.50
CA ILE A 151 0.78 19.66 8.61
C ILE A 151 1.70 18.73 9.42
N THR A 152 1.10 17.81 10.18
CA THR A 152 1.86 16.74 10.85
C THR A 152 2.28 15.68 9.83
N LEU A 153 3.39 14.97 10.11
CA LEU A 153 3.83 13.86 9.25
C LEU A 153 2.76 12.77 9.13
N ASP A 154 1.98 12.56 10.19
CA ASP A 154 0.84 11.66 10.18
C ASP A 154 -0.24 12.08 9.17
N LEU A 155 -0.70 13.34 9.24
CA LEU A 155 -1.73 13.81 8.32
C LEU A 155 -1.21 13.84 6.88
N LEU A 156 0.08 14.16 6.67
CA LEU A 156 0.72 14.04 5.36
C LEU A 156 0.64 12.60 4.82
N GLY A 157 1.01 11.62 5.64
CA GLY A 157 0.93 10.20 5.27
C GLY A 157 -0.49 9.77 4.91
N THR A 158 -1.48 10.16 5.71
CA THR A 158 -2.89 9.89 5.45
C THR A 158 -3.38 10.51 4.13
N GLU A 159 -3.03 11.76 3.85
CA GLU A 159 -3.45 12.44 2.63
C GLU A 159 -2.74 11.92 1.37
N ILE A 160 -1.50 11.44 1.51
CA ILE A 160 -0.81 10.75 0.43
C ILE A 160 -1.45 9.39 0.16
N GLU A 161 -1.57 8.52 1.18
CA GLU A 161 -2.04 7.13 1.09
C GLU A 161 -3.37 7.04 0.33
N TYR A 162 -4.33 7.86 0.74
CA TYR A 162 -5.69 7.86 0.22
C TYR A 162 -5.91 8.85 -0.93
N GLY A 163 -4.93 9.67 -1.27
CA GLY A 163 -4.97 10.58 -2.40
C GLY A 163 -4.17 10.04 -3.58
N ILE A 164 -3.06 10.72 -3.88
CA ILE A 164 -2.23 10.46 -5.06
C ILE A 164 -1.62 9.05 -5.08
N HIS A 165 -1.33 8.45 -3.92
CA HIS A 165 -0.83 7.08 -3.85
C HIS A 165 -1.82 6.07 -4.45
N ALA A 166 -3.05 6.02 -3.93
CA ALA A 166 -4.11 5.19 -4.48
C ALA A 166 -4.39 5.53 -5.96
N ALA A 167 -4.29 6.81 -6.32
CA ALA A 167 -4.45 7.24 -7.71
C ALA A 167 -3.35 6.72 -8.65
N MET A 168 -2.10 6.63 -8.19
CA MET A 168 -1.00 6.08 -8.98
C MET A 168 -1.17 4.57 -9.21
N HIS A 169 -1.49 3.81 -8.17
CA HIS A 169 -1.80 2.37 -8.29
C HIS A 169 -2.89 2.13 -9.33
N THR A 170 -3.97 2.92 -9.25
CA THR A 170 -5.12 2.75 -10.12
C THR A 170 -4.90 3.28 -11.52
N ARG A 171 -4.15 4.36 -11.72
CA ARG A 171 -3.83 4.90 -13.05
C ARG A 171 -2.93 3.96 -13.84
N PHE A 172 -1.94 3.39 -13.18
CA PHE A 172 -0.90 2.60 -13.84
C PHE A 172 -1.12 1.09 -13.76
N GLY A 173 -2.11 0.61 -13.00
CA GLY A 173 -2.49 -0.80 -12.99
C GLY A 173 -3.06 -1.27 -14.33
N ALA A 174 -2.69 -2.49 -14.72
CA ALA A 174 -3.09 -3.13 -15.96
C ALA A 174 -3.81 -4.46 -15.68
N PHE A 175 -4.45 -5.01 -16.72
CA PHE A 175 -4.96 -6.39 -16.68
C PHE A 175 -3.79 -7.35 -16.57
N CYS A 176 -3.84 -8.21 -15.56
CA CYS A 176 -2.91 -9.32 -15.41
C CYS A 176 -3.47 -10.54 -16.16
N GLU A 177 -2.66 -11.18 -17.01
CA GLU A 177 -3.08 -12.34 -17.80
C GLU A 177 -3.56 -13.52 -16.94
N ILE A 178 -3.01 -13.66 -15.72
CA ILE A 178 -3.43 -14.66 -14.73
C ILE A 178 -4.85 -14.39 -14.20
N GLY A 179 -5.35 -13.16 -14.42
CA GLY A 179 -6.62 -12.66 -13.92
C GLY A 179 -6.42 -11.82 -12.66
N TYR A 180 -7.52 -11.63 -11.93
CA TYR A 180 -7.49 -10.93 -10.65
C TYR A 180 -7.97 -11.83 -9.54
N ARG A 181 -7.26 -11.79 -8.41
CA ARG A 181 -7.71 -12.44 -7.20
C ARG A 181 -9.10 -11.92 -6.88
N PRO A 182 -10.11 -12.79 -6.76
CA PRO A 182 -11.45 -12.34 -6.49
C PRO A 182 -11.43 -11.56 -5.18
N SER A 183 -11.99 -10.36 -5.27
CA SER A 183 -12.58 -9.66 -4.16
C SER A 183 -13.48 -10.66 -3.41
N SER A 184 -13.36 -10.72 -2.09
CA SER A 184 -13.78 -11.79 -1.16
C SER A 184 -15.28 -12.21 -1.16
N ALA A 185 -16.05 -11.85 -2.17
CA ALA A 185 -17.43 -12.26 -2.33
C ALA A 185 -17.52 -13.80 -2.43
N GLY A 186 -17.96 -14.44 -1.33
CA GLY A 186 -18.34 -15.86 -1.35
C GLY A 186 -17.74 -16.78 -0.29
N GLY A 187 -17.14 -16.26 0.79
CA GLY A 187 -16.65 -17.12 1.89
C GLY A 187 -15.31 -17.78 1.60
N VAL A 188 -14.43 -17.10 0.85
CA VAL A 188 -13.04 -17.51 0.65
C VAL A 188 -12.28 -17.29 1.96
N ILE A 189 -11.80 -18.38 2.57
CA ILE A 189 -11.04 -18.34 3.84
C ILE A 189 -9.52 -18.44 3.58
N ILE A 190 -9.11 -18.90 2.39
CA ILE A 190 -7.72 -19.14 2.03
C ILE A 190 -7.46 -18.57 0.64
N VAL A 191 -6.35 -17.85 0.46
CA VAL A 191 -5.95 -17.34 -0.87
C VAL A 191 -5.48 -18.51 -1.73
N ASP A 192 -6.08 -18.71 -2.90
CA ASP A 192 -5.68 -19.78 -3.83
C ASP A 192 -4.19 -19.64 -4.22
N PRO A 193 -3.35 -20.69 -4.03
CA PRO A 193 -1.91 -20.64 -4.35
C PRO A 193 -1.58 -20.29 -5.79
N LYS A 194 -2.53 -20.38 -6.74
CA LYS A 194 -2.29 -19.89 -8.11
C LYS A 194 -1.94 -18.39 -8.16
N TRP A 195 -2.37 -17.62 -7.15
CA TRP A 195 -2.06 -16.18 -7.04
C TRP A 195 -0.64 -15.90 -6.53
N ASP A 196 0.12 -16.93 -6.12
CA ASP A 196 1.52 -16.78 -5.74
C ASP A 196 2.45 -16.60 -6.96
N ASP A 197 1.96 -16.92 -8.16
CA ASP A 197 2.73 -16.82 -9.41
C ASP A 197 3.38 -15.43 -9.53
N PRO A 198 4.72 -15.33 -9.74
CA PRO A 198 5.41 -14.05 -9.90
C PRO A 198 4.86 -13.16 -11.01
N ALA A 199 4.17 -13.71 -12.01
CA ALA A 199 3.49 -12.93 -13.04
C ALA A 199 2.15 -12.33 -12.57
N TYR A 200 1.65 -12.69 -11.37
CA TYR A 200 0.58 -11.98 -10.68
C TYR A 200 1.17 -10.79 -9.91
N ASP A 201 1.31 -9.67 -10.62
CA ASP A 201 1.91 -8.41 -10.16
C ASP A 201 0.94 -7.22 -10.31
N SER A 202 -0.37 -7.45 -10.21
CA SER A 202 -1.38 -6.40 -10.33
C SER A 202 -1.14 -5.27 -9.32
N LEU A 203 -1.05 -4.02 -9.80
CA LEU A 203 -0.97 -2.83 -8.94
C LEU A 203 -2.26 -2.55 -8.16
N PHE A 204 -3.38 -3.19 -8.50
CA PHE A 204 -4.67 -2.96 -7.84
C PHE A 204 -4.80 -3.71 -6.50
N ASP A 205 -4.00 -4.75 -6.29
CA ASP A 205 -4.12 -5.67 -5.16
C ASP A 205 -2.83 -5.62 -4.32
N PRO A 206 -2.86 -5.23 -3.03
CA PRO A 206 -1.70 -5.28 -2.15
C PRO A 206 -1.08 -6.69 -2.05
N TYR A 207 -1.84 -7.76 -2.32
CA TYR A 207 -1.26 -9.10 -2.41
C TYR A 207 -0.21 -9.25 -3.52
N SER A 208 -0.24 -8.38 -4.54
CA SER A 208 0.65 -8.48 -5.71
C SER A 208 1.39 -7.20 -6.07
N SER A 209 0.91 -6.04 -5.64
CA SER A 209 1.38 -4.75 -6.16
C SER A 209 2.89 -4.56 -5.99
N HIS A 210 3.46 -5.03 -4.88
CA HIS A 210 4.89 -4.95 -4.58
C HIS A 210 5.79 -5.81 -5.48
N VAL A 211 5.22 -6.73 -6.25
CA VAL A 211 5.95 -7.48 -7.30
C VAL A 211 6.14 -6.62 -8.55
N HIS A 212 5.28 -5.63 -8.78
CA HIS A 212 5.32 -4.77 -9.95
C HIS A 212 6.46 -3.74 -9.87
N PRO A 213 7.29 -3.54 -10.90
CA PRO A 213 8.39 -2.57 -10.86
C PRO A 213 7.96 -1.13 -10.56
N TRP A 214 6.76 -0.72 -11.01
CA TRP A 214 6.24 0.63 -10.75
C TRP A 214 5.78 0.85 -9.31
N PHE A 215 5.52 -0.19 -8.51
CA PHE A 215 5.30 -0.03 -7.08
C PHE A 215 6.47 0.71 -6.44
N TRP A 216 7.69 0.30 -6.74
CA TRP A 216 8.89 0.91 -6.19
C TRP A 216 9.12 2.33 -6.70
N LYS A 217 8.64 2.66 -7.91
CA LYS A 217 8.63 4.03 -8.41
C LYS A 217 7.66 4.91 -7.63
N ILE A 218 6.45 4.41 -7.38
CA ILE A 218 5.42 5.06 -6.57
C ILE A 218 5.94 5.29 -5.14
N HIS A 219 6.41 4.23 -4.48
CA HIS A 219 6.79 4.28 -3.08
C HIS A 219 8.09 5.05 -2.84
N GLY A 220 9.03 5.05 -3.78
CA GLY A 220 10.19 5.94 -3.68
C GLY A 220 9.80 7.42 -3.78
N TRP A 221 8.77 7.79 -4.55
CA TRP A 221 8.22 9.14 -4.52
C TRP A 221 7.56 9.45 -3.16
N VAL A 222 6.73 8.54 -2.64
CA VAL A 222 6.10 8.67 -1.32
C VAL A 222 7.16 8.87 -0.22
N ASP A 223 8.20 8.05 -0.21
CA ASP A 223 9.29 8.14 0.77
C ASP A 223 10.05 9.47 0.67
N SER A 224 10.26 9.99 -0.54
CA SER A 224 10.88 11.30 -0.74
C SER A 224 10.07 12.45 -0.13
N ARG A 225 8.73 12.31 0.01
CA ARG A 225 7.89 13.33 0.66
C ARG A 225 8.16 13.44 2.16
N ILE A 226 8.62 12.36 2.80
CA ILE A 226 9.08 12.42 4.20
C ILE A 226 10.27 13.36 4.30
N THR A 227 11.25 13.21 3.40
CA THR A 227 12.42 14.09 3.35
C THR A 227 12.03 15.55 3.08
N ALA A 228 11.09 15.79 2.16
CA ALA A 228 10.57 17.14 1.91
C ALA A 228 9.91 17.75 3.16
N TRP A 229 9.13 16.97 3.91
CA TRP A 229 8.53 17.40 5.17
C TRP A 229 9.57 17.69 6.24
N GLU A 230 10.58 16.84 6.40
CA GLU A 230 11.69 17.03 7.34
C GLU A 230 12.45 18.33 7.06
N GLN A 231 12.75 18.59 5.78
CA GLN A 231 13.41 19.82 5.33
C GLN A 231 12.56 21.05 5.59
N ALA A 232 11.26 21.01 5.27
CA ALA A 232 10.35 22.12 5.50
C ALA A 232 10.22 22.48 7.00
N ASN A 233 10.28 21.48 7.87
CA ASN A 233 10.11 21.61 9.31
C ASN A 233 11.42 21.72 10.11
N GLY A 234 12.59 21.53 9.47
CA GLY A 234 13.90 21.58 10.12
C GLY A 234 14.11 20.50 11.19
N LYS A 235 13.45 19.34 11.05
CA LYS A 235 13.53 18.23 12.02
C LYS A 235 13.35 16.88 11.35
N HIS A 236 13.91 15.84 11.95
CA HIS A 236 13.72 14.47 11.48
C HIS A 236 12.36 13.91 11.90
N ALA A 237 11.85 12.98 11.09
CA ALA A 237 10.69 12.17 11.40
C ALA A 237 10.96 11.33 12.66
N ILE A 238 9.95 11.27 13.53
CA ILE A 238 10.01 10.48 14.76
C ILE A 238 9.09 9.27 14.58
N TRP A 239 9.69 8.09 14.52
CA TRP A 239 9.00 6.82 14.32
C TRP A 239 8.72 6.13 15.66
N GLN A 240 7.86 6.74 16.48
CA GLN A 240 7.43 6.14 17.75
C GLN A 240 6.14 5.36 17.56
N ASN A 241 6.11 4.14 18.09
CA ASN A 241 4.93 3.26 18.11
C ASN A 241 4.28 3.09 16.72
N VAL A 242 5.13 2.95 15.69
CA VAL A 242 4.69 2.62 14.33
C VAL A 242 4.30 1.16 14.26
N TRP A 243 3.11 0.90 13.74
CA TRP A 243 2.53 -0.42 13.56
C TRP A 243 2.95 -0.99 12.21
N MET A 244 3.88 -1.95 12.26
CA MET A 244 4.24 -2.77 11.11
C MET A 244 3.48 -4.10 11.06
N GLY A 245 2.84 -4.51 12.17
CA GLY A 245 2.13 -5.78 12.28
C GLY A 245 2.83 -6.93 11.54
N PRO A 246 2.18 -7.57 10.55
CA PRO A 246 2.74 -8.70 9.81
C PRO A 246 4.02 -8.40 9.03
N MET A 247 4.27 -7.14 8.68
CA MET A 247 5.48 -6.72 7.98
C MET A 247 6.73 -6.80 8.85
N HIS A 248 6.61 -6.92 10.18
CA HIS A 248 7.76 -6.97 11.08
C HIS A 248 8.58 -8.27 10.96
N HIS A 249 8.01 -9.35 10.43
CA HIS A 249 8.60 -10.70 10.48
C HIS A 249 8.77 -11.40 9.14
N VAL A 250 8.51 -10.72 8.02
CA VAL A 250 8.62 -11.39 6.70
C VAL A 250 10.06 -11.76 6.33
N HIS A 251 11.07 -11.04 6.85
CA HIS A 251 12.50 -11.31 6.56
C HIS A 251 13.32 -11.88 7.72
N ALA A 252 12.87 -11.72 8.96
CA ALA A 252 13.45 -12.45 10.08
C ALA A 252 12.72 -13.79 10.15
N HIS A 253 13.40 -14.94 10.03
CA HIS A 253 13.09 -16.22 10.72
C HIS A 253 13.57 -17.46 9.95
N GLY A 254 14.17 -18.42 10.66
CA GLY A 254 14.52 -19.74 10.13
C GLY A 254 13.30 -20.65 9.91
N ALA A 255 13.51 -21.81 9.28
CA ALA A 255 12.46 -22.69 8.73
C ALA A 255 11.28 -23.02 9.68
N ALA A 256 11.53 -23.28 10.97
CA ALA A 256 10.48 -23.63 11.93
C ALA A 256 9.59 -22.43 12.34
N HIS A 257 10.16 -21.23 12.47
CA HIS A 257 9.40 -20.02 12.78
C HIS A 257 8.63 -19.50 11.54
N GLY A 258 9.13 -19.79 10.33
CA GLY A 258 8.47 -19.43 9.08
C GLY A 258 7.13 -20.14 8.85
N ALA A 259 6.98 -21.40 9.27
CA ALA A 259 5.73 -22.15 9.12
C ALA A 259 4.60 -21.58 10.01
N HIS A 260 4.90 -21.29 11.28
CA HIS A 260 3.94 -20.66 12.19
C HIS A 260 3.51 -19.26 11.75
N LEU A 261 4.44 -18.49 11.16
CA LEU A 261 4.13 -17.20 10.57
C LEU A 261 3.17 -17.33 9.38
N LEU A 262 3.42 -18.28 8.47
CA LEU A 262 2.56 -18.51 7.32
C LEU A 262 1.13 -18.87 7.76
N ASP A 263 0.96 -19.81 8.68
CA ASP A 263 -0.36 -20.20 9.20
C ASP A 263 -1.12 -19.01 9.79
N ALA A 264 -0.42 -18.13 10.52
CA ALA A 264 -1.02 -16.93 11.09
C ALA A 264 -1.44 -15.90 10.03
N LEU A 265 -0.60 -15.71 9.00
CA LEU A 265 -0.89 -14.82 7.89
C LEU A 265 -2.09 -15.32 7.07
N GLU A 266 -2.22 -16.63 6.87
CA GLU A 266 -3.39 -17.27 6.23
C GLU A 266 -4.66 -17.08 7.06
N GLY A 267 -4.60 -17.35 8.36
CA GLY A 267 -5.73 -17.14 9.26
C GLY A 267 -6.20 -15.68 9.28
N GLN A 268 -5.25 -14.75 9.29
CA GLN A 268 -5.52 -13.32 9.17
C GLN A 268 -6.18 -12.95 7.84
N ALA A 269 -5.65 -13.45 6.72
CA ALA A 269 -6.23 -13.22 5.40
C ALA A 269 -7.67 -13.78 5.34
N GLY A 270 -7.92 -14.97 5.90
CA GLY A 270 -9.26 -15.54 5.96
C GLY A 270 -10.28 -14.68 6.71
N ILE A 271 -9.87 -14.06 7.82
CA ILE A 271 -10.74 -13.13 8.58
C ILE A 271 -11.06 -11.88 7.76
N LEU A 272 -10.08 -11.33 7.05
CA LEU A 272 -10.28 -10.16 6.18
C LEU A 272 -11.23 -10.48 5.02
N LEU A 273 -10.97 -11.58 4.33
CA LEU A 273 -11.76 -12.03 3.19
C LEU A 273 -13.21 -12.36 3.60
N ALA A 274 -13.44 -12.81 4.83
CA ALA A 274 -14.80 -13.03 5.32
C ALA A 274 -15.61 -11.72 5.56
N THR A 275 -14.94 -10.56 5.69
CA THR A 275 -15.56 -9.32 6.21
C THR A 275 -16.01 -8.36 5.12
N ASP A 276 -15.19 -8.14 4.08
CA ASP A 276 -15.50 -7.18 3.02
C ASP A 276 -14.89 -7.68 1.70
N PRO A 277 -15.70 -7.90 0.65
CA PRO A 277 -15.19 -8.27 -0.67
C PRO A 277 -14.18 -7.26 -1.22
N LEU A 278 -14.28 -5.98 -0.88
CA LEU A 278 -13.41 -4.93 -1.40
C LEU A 278 -12.24 -4.59 -0.46
N SER A 279 -12.13 -5.26 0.69
CA SER A 279 -10.99 -5.03 1.61
C SER A 279 -9.67 -5.39 0.93
N GLY A 280 -8.74 -4.42 0.91
CA GLY A 280 -7.44 -4.61 0.26
C GLY A 280 -7.51 -4.56 -1.27
N VAL A 281 -8.38 -3.76 -1.87
CA VAL A 281 -8.17 -3.29 -3.25
C VAL A 281 -7.89 -1.80 -3.19
N PHE A 282 -6.86 -1.33 -3.89
CA PHE A 282 -6.67 0.10 -4.11
C PHE A 282 -7.80 0.61 -5.00
N MET A 283 -8.99 0.83 -4.45
CA MET A 283 -10.07 1.50 -5.14
C MET A 283 -9.85 3.01 -5.01
N PRO A 284 -9.84 3.76 -6.12
CA PRO A 284 -9.78 5.21 -6.05
C PRO A 284 -11.13 5.68 -5.51
N ARG A 285 -11.23 5.92 -4.19
CA ARG A 285 -12.40 6.58 -3.65
C ARG A 285 -12.34 8.03 -4.13
N VAL A 286 -13.38 8.46 -4.84
CA VAL A 286 -13.57 9.86 -5.22
C VAL A 286 -13.72 10.64 -3.92
N PHE A 287 -12.65 11.27 -3.45
CA PHE A 287 -12.74 12.21 -2.34
C PHE A 287 -13.42 13.48 -2.85
N PRO A 288 -14.47 13.97 -2.19
CA PRO A 288 -15.08 15.25 -2.52
C PRO A 288 -14.18 16.37 -2.01
N TYR A 289 -13.01 16.58 -2.63
CA TYR A 289 -12.26 17.83 -2.50
C TYR A 289 -12.35 18.61 -3.80
N SER A 290 -13.58 18.93 -4.17
CA SER A 290 -13.91 20.02 -5.10
C SER A 290 -14.85 20.99 -4.39
N ARG A 291 -14.43 21.57 -3.25
CA ARG A 291 -15.20 22.63 -2.60
C ARG A 291 -14.44 23.49 -1.59
N VAL A 292 -13.20 23.88 -1.87
CA VAL A 292 -12.62 25.09 -1.24
C VAL A 292 -11.65 25.73 -2.21
N LEU A 293 -12.14 26.30 -3.32
CA LEU A 293 -11.50 27.37 -4.10
C LEU A 293 -12.51 27.86 -5.14
N VAL A 294 -13.60 28.53 -4.70
CA VAL A 294 -14.26 29.69 -5.35
C VAL A 294 -15.30 30.20 -4.33
N GLU A 295 -14.86 31.11 -3.47
CA GLU A 295 -15.53 32.33 -2.97
C GLU A 295 -14.70 32.90 -1.81
#